data_AF-A0A956ZDP9-F1
#
_entry.id   AF-A0A956ZDP9-F1
#
_cell.length_a   1.000
_cell.length_b   1.000
_cell.length_c   1.000
_cell.angle_alpha   90.00
_cell.angle_beta   90.00
_cell.angle_gamma   90.00
#
_symmetry.space_group_name_H-M   'P 1'
#
loop_
_entity.id
_entity.type
_entity.pdbx_description
1 polymer ?
#
loop_
_entity_poly.entity_id
_entity_poly.type
_entity_poly.pdbx_seq_one_letter_code
_entity_poly.pdbx_strand_id
1 'polypeptide(L)'
;MKQESGIQTDRPKPVEVLRTTNINNKEFSLIGPGPRATLEFLRDTRERFALAGAMPSEFGRFQLDHPSGPKQNVEQTEIKATGSGRSTLVRIEKDDQGRPVKLKDQFGNWKSDDGGKTWKTGKPQFRVRRGESSIDSEGNYSFDNTDYGVKSIYRKDGNSVREMTSTDGGKFSVTKDAKGVPIEFSTPQGTYKGDGKNWTNVKTGETLNGSVSLTDYGEFKFRPEKGDTKDSVREARTTQLEQSLALQKQISEKYGVTFGKPGEKRVETEDGKEHTYIAGMPTAGELKVLQDVLKKTDHEDYRGMKVWFIRPDENKADYWGHYGNEDETSDKPHRCGGDCSHTKPRKDLDIILLPKSRQQLRGFNALEGVLYHELGHHEQGDRYGDKSAWGGGKDSTKETNAVARELGWTWSKRLGESLLKDKDGGLWKYNDDKERWYHAGGKRPADGKRTLKNLEMADRALVKPLTKYFPYPYEQHAEALAAFRLAPGSDKEGFDRAGLARKSPRLYEITKRFDQESIDKKYHKDKDGRSLFVRDLDGSIKPNSRYLQRRIQRAEESWRSS
;
A
#
# COMPACT_ATOMS: atom_id res chain seq x y z
N MET A 1 -3.59 4.67 65.16
CA MET A 1 -3.18 6.00 64.66
C MET A 1 -2.30 5.79 63.44
N LYS A 2 -2.64 6.41 62.32
CA LYS A 2 -2.07 6.12 61.00
C LYS A 2 -0.64 6.66 60.88
N GLN A 3 0.29 5.79 60.47
CA GLN A 3 1.66 6.13 60.10
C GLN A 3 1.73 6.16 58.57
N GLU A 4 2.11 7.29 58.00
CA GLU A 4 2.33 7.50 56.57
C GLU A 4 3.72 6.99 56.18
N SER A 5 3.80 6.11 55.18
CA SER A 5 5.05 5.70 54.53
C SER A 5 5.23 6.47 53.23
N GLY A 6 6.23 7.34 53.21
CA GLY A 6 6.67 8.07 52.02
C GLY A 6 7.41 7.16 51.03
N ILE A 7 6.99 7.19 49.77
CA ILE A 7 7.71 6.56 48.65
C ILE A 7 8.55 7.65 47.97
N GLN A 8 9.86 7.51 48.11
CA GLN A 8 10.88 8.32 47.46
C GLN A 8 11.15 7.74 46.07
N THR A 9 10.88 8.50 45.01
CA THR A 9 11.16 8.08 43.62
C THR A 9 12.45 8.72 43.13
N ASP A 10 13.46 7.88 42.88
CA ASP A 10 14.73 8.28 42.28
C ASP A 10 14.53 8.68 40.81
N ARG A 11 15.01 9.88 40.47
CA ARG A 11 15.06 10.38 39.08
C ARG A 11 16.31 9.83 38.38
N PRO A 12 16.21 9.32 37.14
CA PRO A 12 17.39 8.94 36.37
C PRO A 12 18.14 10.19 35.87
N LYS A 13 19.48 10.12 35.93
CA LYS A 13 20.40 11.13 35.40
C LYS A 13 20.36 11.14 33.86
N PRO A 14 20.57 12.31 33.21
CA PRO A 14 20.57 12.42 31.76
C PRO A 14 21.84 11.82 31.14
N VAL A 15 21.65 11.11 30.03
CA VAL A 15 22.70 10.52 29.19
C VAL A 15 23.31 11.62 28.30
N GLU A 16 24.64 11.75 28.33
CA GLU A 16 25.41 12.63 27.45
C GLU A 16 25.26 12.22 25.98
N VAL A 17 24.91 13.19 25.14
CA VAL A 17 24.86 13.05 23.68
C VAL A 17 26.23 13.41 23.10
N LEU A 18 26.92 12.40 22.57
CA LEU A 18 28.16 12.56 21.80
C LEU A 18 27.90 13.35 20.51
N ARG A 19 28.59 14.49 20.39
CA ARG A 19 28.65 15.34 19.20
C ARG A 19 29.44 14.65 18.09
N THR A 20 28.83 14.50 16.91
CA THR A 20 29.54 14.13 15.67
C THR A 20 30.08 15.38 14.97
N THR A 21 31.34 15.31 14.58
CA THR A 21 32.11 16.35 13.89
C THR A 21 31.72 16.48 12.42
N ASN A 22 31.55 17.74 11.98
CA ASN A 22 31.40 18.19 10.60
C ASN A 22 32.62 17.86 9.74
N ILE A 23 32.40 17.35 8.53
CA ILE A 23 33.41 17.31 7.45
C ILE A 23 32.91 18.22 6.32
N ASN A 24 33.71 19.26 6.06
CA ASN A 24 33.56 20.23 4.98
C ASN A 24 33.67 19.55 3.61
N ASN A 25 32.72 19.82 2.71
CA ASN A 25 32.91 19.63 1.27
C ASN A 25 32.94 20.99 0.57
N LYS A 26 34.07 21.22 -0.11
CA LYS A 26 34.40 22.41 -0.89
C LYS A 26 33.52 22.53 -2.13
N GLU A 27 33.21 23.79 -2.43
CA GLU A 27 32.64 24.29 -3.67
C GLU A 27 33.53 23.98 -4.89
N PHE A 28 32.91 23.63 -6.01
CA PHE A 28 33.40 23.96 -7.34
C PHE A 28 32.22 24.42 -8.19
N SER A 29 32.17 25.72 -8.48
CA SER A 29 31.34 26.29 -9.54
C SER A 29 32.14 26.31 -10.84
N LEU A 30 31.56 25.82 -11.94
CA LEU A 30 31.97 26.24 -13.28
C LEU A 30 30.74 26.52 -14.13
N ILE A 31 30.71 27.75 -14.65
CA ILE A 31 29.77 28.34 -15.59
C ILE A 31 30.10 27.80 -17.01
N GLY A 32 29.08 27.67 -17.87
CA GLY A 32 29.08 27.00 -19.21
C GLY A 32 29.98 27.63 -20.30
N PRO A 33 29.75 27.44 -21.64
CA PRO A 33 28.56 26.91 -22.34
C PRO A 33 28.87 25.75 -23.34
N GLY A 34 27.83 25.13 -23.93
CA GLY A 34 27.97 24.29 -25.14
C GLY A 34 27.99 25.14 -26.43
N PRO A 35 27.82 24.57 -27.66
CA PRO A 35 27.87 23.16 -28.08
C PRO A 35 28.72 22.92 -29.37
N ARG A 36 29.29 21.72 -29.55
CA ARG A 36 29.39 20.94 -30.83
C ARG A 36 30.49 19.87 -30.79
N ALA A 37 30.13 18.69 -31.30
CA ALA A 37 30.97 17.69 -31.96
C ALA A 37 32.19 17.11 -31.22
N THR A 38 32.11 15.84 -30.82
CA THR A 38 33.31 14.98 -30.86
C THR A 38 32.92 13.50 -30.96
N LEU A 39 33.09 12.95 -32.15
CA LEU A 39 33.03 11.52 -32.48
C LEU A 39 34.47 10.98 -32.68
N GLU A 40 35.44 11.51 -31.92
CA GLU A 40 36.86 11.18 -32.01
C GLU A 40 37.55 11.20 -30.64
N PHE A 41 37.05 10.42 -29.67
CA PHE A 41 37.72 10.26 -28.36
C PHE A 41 37.94 8.79 -27.95
N LEU A 42 37.90 7.86 -28.91
CA LEU A 42 38.14 6.43 -28.66
C LEU A 42 39.32 5.85 -29.46
N ARG A 43 40.34 6.66 -29.75
CA ARG A 43 41.54 6.16 -30.45
C ARG A 43 42.89 6.62 -29.88
N ASP A 44 42.93 7.31 -28.74
CA ASP A 44 44.18 7.87 -28.18
C ASP A 44 44.45 7.50 -26.70
N THR A 45 44.13 6.26 -26.32
CA THR A 45 44.51 5.70 -25.00
C THR A 45 45.23 4.36 -25.08
N ARG A 46 45.60 3.90 -26.29
CA ARG A 46 46.31 2.62 -26.49
C ARG A 46 47.82 2.70 -26.70
N GLU A 47 48.40 3.90 -26.80
CA GLU A 47 49.85 4.06 -27.07
C GLU A 47 50.68 4.66 -25.91
N ARG A 48 50.09 4.86 -24.72
CA ARG A 48 50.83 5.37 -23.54
C ARG A 48 51.29 4.32 -22.52
N PHE A 49 51.25 3.03 -22.85
CA PHE A 49 51.71 1.95 -21.95
C PHE A 49 52.87 1.10 -22.49
N ALA A 50 53.58 1.58 -23.50
CA ALA A 50 54.77 0.90 -24.02
C ALA A 50 55.99 1.84 -23.93
N LEU A 51 56.51 2.06 -22.72
CA LEU A 51 57.89 2.52 -22.43
C LEU A 51 58.07 2.74 -20.92
N ALA A 52 58.36 1.66 -20.19
CA ALA A 52 59.11 1.69 -18.93
C ALA A 52 59.63 0.28 -18.66
N GLY A 53 60.94 0.08 -18.85
CA GLY A 53 61.63 -1.17 -18.63
C GLY A 53 62.02 -1.41 -17.17
N ALA A 54 62.35 -2.67 -16.92
CA ALA A 54 63.19 -3.21 -15.84
C ALA A 54 62.74 -2.95 -14.38
N MET A 55 62.08 -3.96 -13.79
CA MET A 55 62.03 -4.21 -12.34
C MET A 55 62.15 -5.73 -12.08
N PRO A 56 62.73 -6.16 -10.95
CA PRO A 56 63.25 -7.52 -10.77
C PRO A 56 62.15 -8.56 -10.57
N SER A 57 62.40 -9.76 -11.10
CA SER A 57 61.59 -10.95 -10.95
C SER A 57 61.65 -11.52 -9.53
N GLU A 58 60.86 -10.98 -8.60
CA GLU A 58 60.60 -11.64 -7.31
C GLU A 58 59.35 -11.03 -6.63
N PHE A 59 58.17 -11.37 -7.13
CA PHE A 59 56.92 -11.22 -6.36
C PHE A 59 56.10 -12.49 -6.49
N GLY A 60 56.01 -13.20 -5.36
CA GLY A 60 55.19 -14.39 -5.21
C GLY A 60 53.73 -14.11 -5.53
N ARG A 61 53.06 -15.14 -6.06
CA ARG A 61 51.61 -15.16 -6.29
C ARG A 61 50.88 -14.84 -4.99
N PHE A 62 50.47 -13.59 -4.79
CA PHE A 62 49.41 -13.27 -3.84
C PHE A 62 48.10 -13.74 -4.44
N GLN A 63 47.68 -14.93 -4.02
CA GLN A 63 46.31 -15.40 -4.17
C GLN A 63 45.46 -14.48 -3.28
N LEU A 64 44.72 -13.56 -3.90
CA LEU A 64 43.73 -12.75 -3.18
C LEU A 64 42.66 -13.72 -2.66
N ASP A 65 42.80 -14.12 -1.40
CA ASP A 65 41.74 -14.80 -0.65
C ASP A 65 40.55 -13.84 -0.61
N HIS A 66 39.60 -14.04 -1.51
CA HIS A 66 38.28 -13.46 -1.35
C HIS A 66 37.76 -13.95 0.00
N PRO A 67 37.51 -13.06 0.99
CA PRO A 67 37.02 -13.49 2.28
C PRO A 67 35.74 -14.25 2.01
N SER A 68 35.78 -15.56 2.29
CA SER A 68 34.60 -16.42 2.20
C SER A 68 33.57 -15.79 3.11
N GLY A 69 32.56 -15.14 2.52
CA GLY A 69 31.45 -14.58 3.28
C GLY A 69 30.90 -15.64 4.23
N PRO A 70 30.28 -15.23 5.37
CA PRO A 70 29.74 -16.16 6.34
C PRO A 70 28.92 -17.25 5.64
N LYS A 71 29.21 -18.52 5.97
CA LYS A 71 28.54 -19.68 5.37
C LYS A 71 27.04 -19.57 5.68
N GLN A 72 26.26 -19.11 4.71
CA GLN A 72 24.81 -19.06 4.84
C GLN A 72 24.28 -20.49 5.00
N ASN A 73 23.52 -20.74 6.07
CA ASN A 73 22.81 -22.00 6.24
C ASN A 73 21.61 -21.99 5.30
N VAL A 74 21.57 -22.93 4.36
CA VAL A 74 20.56 -23.00 3.31
C VAL A 74 19.86 -24.35 3.40
N GLU A 75 18.54 -24.30 3.62
CA GLU A 75 17.66 -25.46 3.49
C GLU A 75 17.03 -25.43 2.10
N GLN A 76 16.96 -26.59 1.45
CA GLN A 76 16.37 -26.68 0.11
C GLN A 76 15.66 -28.01 -0.11
N THR A 77 14.59 -27.98 -0.89
CA THR A 77 13.87 -29.16 -1.35
C THR A 77 13.21 -28.86 -2.70
N GLU A 78 12.92 -29.89 -3.47
CA GLU A 78 12.15 -29.78 -4.70
C GLU A 78 10.72 -30.25 -4.43
N ILE A 79 9.73 -29.41 -4.69
CA ILE A 79 8.31 -29.77 -4.61
C ILE A 79 7.69 -29.72 -6.00
N LYS A 80 6.59 -30.45 -6.22
CA LYS A 80 5.78 -30.28 -7.43
C LYS A 80 4.58 -29.40 -7.09
N ALA A 81 4.40 -28.30 -7.82
CA ALA A 81 3.28 -27.40 -7.60
C ALA A 81 1.97 -28.05 -8.07
N THR A 82 1.06 -28.27 -7.12
CA THR A 82 -0.29 -28.82 -7.31
C THR A 82 -1.02 -28.20 -8.49
N GLY A 83 -1.52 -29.04 -9.40
CA GLY A 83 -2.28 -28.63 -10.60
C GLY A 83 -1.43 -28.16 -11.79
N SER A 84 -0.15 -27.82 -11.59
CA SER A 84 0.73 -27.36 -12.68
C SER A 84 1.70 -28.42 -13.21
N GLY A 85 1.97 -29.45 -12.40
CA GLY A 85 3.01 -30.45 -12.67
C GLY A 85 4.45 -29.92 -12.66
N ARG A 86 4.65 -28.61 -12.50
CA ARG A 86 5.98 -27.98 -12.50
C ARG A 86 6.66 -28.21 -11.16
N SER A 87 7.86 -28.79 -11.21
CA SER A 87 8.77 -28.79 -10.08
C SER A 87 9.23 -27.38 -9.75
N THR A 88 9.33 -27.08 -8.47
CA THR A 88 9.87 -25.83 -7.94
C THR A 88 10.93 -26.15 -6.88
N LEU A 89 12.13 -25.61 -7.04
CA LEU A 89 13.14 -25.61 -6.00
C LEU A 89 12.77 -24.58 -4.92
N VAL A 90 12.38 -25.07 -3.76
CA VAL A 90 12.18 -24.27 -2.55
C VAL A 90 13.53 -24.10 -1.86
N ARG A 91 13.84 -22.87 -1.45
CA ARG A 91 15.07 -22.54 -0.74
C ARG A 91 14.78 -21.58 0.40
N ILE A 92 15.21 -21.92 1.61
CA ILE A 92 15.15 -21.08 2.81
C ILE A 92 16.59 -20.73 3.19
N GLU A 93 16.96 -19.45 3.06
CA GLU A 93 18.26 -18.94 3.51
C GLU A 93 18.11 -18.38 4.92
N LYS A 94 18.99 -18.83 5.82
CA LYS A 94 19.04 -18.41 7.22
C LYS A 94 20.25 -17.51 7.48
N ASP A 95 20.11 -16.57 8.41
CA ASP A 95 21.22 -15.77 8.92
C ASP A 95 22.10 -16.58 9.89
N ASP A 96 23.15 -15.95 10.42
CA ASP A 96 24.10 -16.57 11.36
C ASP A 96 23.45 -16.98 12.69
N GLN A 97 22.25 -16.47 12.99
CA GLN A 97 21.44 -16.85 14.16
C GLN A 97 20.43 -17.97 13.84
N GLY A 98 20.48 -18.52 12.61
CA GLY A 98 19.56 -19.55 12.15
C GLY A 98 18.15 -19.03 11.81
N ARG A 99 17.95 -17.72 11.73
CA ARG A 99 16.64 -17.12 11.42
C ARG A 99 16.43 -17.05 9.90
N PRO A 100 15.27 -17.46 9.38
CA PRO A 100 14.97 -17.31 7.96
C PRO A 100 14.97 -15.84 7.52
N VAL A 101 15.73 -15.50 6.47
CA VAL A 101 15.84 -14.13 5.93
C VAL A 101 15.49 -14.06 4.45
N LYS A 102 15.61 -15.16 3.70
CA LYS A 102 15.12 -15.25 2.33
C LYS A 102 14.40 -16.58 2.10
N LEU A 103 13.34 -16.52 1.30
CA LEU A 103 12.57 -17.68 0.88
C LEU A 103 12.39 -17.60 -0.63
N LYS A 104 12.69 -18.67 -1.34
CA LYS A 104 12.29 -18.87 -2.72
C LYS A 104 11.33 -20.04 -2.76
N ASP A 105 10.14 -19.84 -3.33
CA ASP A 105 9.15 -20.88 -3.52
C ASP A 105 8.34 -20.67 -4.82
N GLN A 106 7.26 -21.42 -4.99
CA GLN A 106 6.43 -21.38 -6.21
C GLN A 106 5.75 -20.03 -6.44
N PHE A 107 5.66 -19.20 -5.41
CA PHE A 107 5.05 -17.88 -5.49
C PHE A 107 6.06 -16.75 -5.72
N GLY A 108 7.35 -17.01 -5.51
CA GLY A 108 8.40 -16.08 -5.90
C GLY A 108 9.60 -16.06 -4.95
N ASN A 109 10.30 -14.92 -4.98
CA ASN A 109 11.43 -14.65 -4.10
C ASN A 109 10.99 -13.64 -3.04
N TRP A 110 11.23 -14.01 -1.79
CA TRP A 110 10.76 -13.31 -0.61
C TRP A 110 11.94 -12.96 0.29
N LYS A 111 11.82 -11.83 0.97
CA LYS A 111 12.76 -11.36 1.99
C LYS A 111 12.01 -11.11 3.27
N SER A 112 12.65 -11.42 4.39
CA SER A 112 12.15 -11.12 5.73
C SER A 112 13.23 -10.35 6.50
N ASP A 113 12.82 -9.23 7.09
CA ASP A 113 13.65 -8.42 7.97
C ASP A 113 13.44 -8.79 9.46
N ASP A 114 12.44 -9.63 9.76
CA ASP A 114 11.98 -9.97 11.11
C ASP A 114 12.15 -11.46 11.46
N GLY A 115 13.05 -12.15 10.75
CA GLY A 115 13.42 -13.53 11.04
C GLY A 115 12.38 -14.56 10.60
N GLY A 116 11.75 -14.33 9.45
CA GLY A 116 10.85 -15.27 8.80
C GLY A 116 9.40 -15.12 9.21
N LYS A 117 9.01 -14.01 9.85
CA LYS A 117 7.60 -13.76 10.26
C LYS A 117 6.82 -12.99 9.21
N THR A 118 7.46 -12.04 8.54
CA THR A 118 6.90 -11.22 7.47
C THR A 118 7.76 -11.36 6.21
N TRP A 119 7.12 -11.80 5.13
CA TRP A 119 7.75 -12.04 3.84
C TRP A 119 7.28 -11.00 2.83
N LYS A 120 8.21 -10.18 2.36
CA LYS A 120 8.01 -9.15 1.32
C LYS A 120 8.71 -9.56 0.04
N THR A 121 8.25 -9.04 -1.09
CA THR A 121 8.92 -9.23 -2.37
C THR A 121 9.01 -7.91 -3.12
N GLY A 122 10.04 -7.76 -3.95
CA GLY A 122 10.18 -6.60 -4.85
C GLY A 122 9.17 -6.60 -6.01
N LYS A 123 8.32 -7.61 -6.08
CA LYS A 123 7.28 -7.77 -7.09
C LYS A 123 5.93 -7.27 -6.53
N PRO A 124 5.46 -6.08 -6.93
CA PRO A 124 4.34 -5.37 -6.29
C PRO A 124 3.00 -6.12 -6.37
N GLN A 125 2.83 -7.01 -7.35
CA GLN A 125 1.63 -7.83 -7.50
C GLN A 125 1.44 -8.80 -6.32
N PHE A 126 2.50 -9.21 -5.65
CA PHE A 126 2.37 -10.15 -4.54
C PHE A 126 2.10 -9.43 -3.23
N ARG A 127 1.15 -9.97 -2.48
CA ARG A 127 0.87 -9.55 -1.11
C ARG A 127 1.99 -10.00 -0.19
N VAL A 128 2.23 -9.24 0.86
CA VAL A 128 2.99 -9.72 2.01
C VAL A 128 2.38 -11.01 2.55
N ARG A 129 3.25 -11.97 2.87
CA ARG A 129 2.86 -13.19 3.59
C ARG A 129 3.35 -13.07 5.01
N ARG A 130 2.48 -13.31 5.99
CA ARG A 130 2.87 -13.39 7.39
C ARG A 130 2.72 -14.82 7.86
N GLY A 131 3.78 -15.39 8.39
CA GLY A 131 3.81 -16.82 8.67
C GLY A 131 5.19 -17.44 8.62
N GLU A 132 5.28 -18.67 9.09
CA GLU A 132 6.54 -19.40 9.19
C GLU A 132 6.71 -20.38 8.02
N SER A 133 7.91 -20.45 7.47
CA SER A 133 8.29 -21.41 6.43
C SER A 133 9.22 -22.48 6.99
N SER A 134 9.00 -23.74 6.63
CA SER A 134 9.90 -24.83 7.04
C SER A 134 9.99 -25.94 5.99
N ILE A 135 11.08 -26.71 6.06
CA ILE A 135 11.26 -27.95 5.32
C ILE A 135 11.46 -29.06 6.35
N ASP A 136 10.64 -30.11 6.30
CA ASP A 136 10.76 -31.25 7.23
C ASP A 136 11.82 -32.27 6.76
N SER A 137 12.03 -33.33 7.55
CA SER A 137 13.02 -34.38 7.26
C SER A 137 12.69 -35.22 6.01
N GLU A 138 11.44 -35.22 5.56
CA GLU A 138 11.02 -35.89 4.32
C GLU A 138 11.24 -34.97 3.08
N GLY A 139 11.53 -33.70 3.34
CA GLY A 139 11.69 -32.65 2.34
C GLY A 139 10.35 -32.08 1.89
N ASN A 140 9.30 -32.15 2.70
CA ASN A 140 8.06 -31.43 2.43
C ASN A 140 8.25 -29.96 2.84
N TYR A 141 7.82 -29.05 1.97
CA TYR A 141 7.79 -27.62 2.28
C TYR A 141 6.47 -27.27 2.95
N SER A 142 6.50 -26.54 4.06
CA SER A 142 5.30 -26.00 4.68
C SER A 142 5.37 -24.50 4.91
N PHE A 143 4.21 -23.86 4.86
CA PHE A 143 4.00 -22.47 5.22
C PHE A 143 2.80 -22.34 6.16
N ASP A 144 3.04 -21.89 7.38
CA ASP A 144 2.00 -21.61 8.38
C ASP A 144 1.60 -20.13 8.31
N ASN A 145 0.46 -19.85 7.70
CA ASN A 145 -0.03 -18.50 7.47
C ASN A 145 -0.71 -17.94 8.72
N THR A 146 0.01 -17.12 9.48
CA THR A 146 -0.49 -16.53 10.73
C THR A 146 -1.58 -15.48 10.54
N ASP A 147 -1.69 -14.91 9.33
CA ASP A 147 -2.75 -13.94 8.99
C ASP A 147 -4.13 -14.61 8.94
N TYR A 148 -4.18 -15.93 8.68
CA TYR A 148 -5.42 -16.68 8.52
C TYR A 148 -5.51 -17.98 9.31
N GLY A 149 -4.45 -18.39 10.01
CA GLY A 149 -4.41 -19.64 10.76
C GLY A 149 -4.47 -20.89 9.87
N VAL A 150 -3.87 -20.81 8.67
CA VAL A 150 -3.87 -21.92 7.69
C VAL A 150 -2.44 -22.38 7.45
N LYS A 151 -2.19 -23.67 7.63
CA LYS A 151 -0.93 -24.30 7.26
C LYS A 151 -1.08 -24.99 5.90
N SER A 152 -0.19 -24.68 4.98
CA SER A 152 -0.10 -25.37 3.68
C SER A 152 1.17 -26.21 3.63
N ILE A 153 1.07 -27.45 3.20
CA ILE A 153 2.17 -28.41 3.05
C ILE A 153 2.21 -28.87 1.60
N TYR A 154 3.38 -28.81 0.98
CA TYR A 154 3.63 -29.19 -0.41
C TYR A 154 4.68 -30.30 -0.46
N ARG A 155 4.35 -31.38 -1.17
CA ARG A 155 5.17 -32.59 -1.21
C ARG A 155 5.85 -32.77 -2.57
N LYS A 156 6.85 -33.66 -2.60
CA LYS A 156 7.63 -34.00 -3.80
C LYS A 156 6.82 -34.73 -4.88
N ASP A 157 5.82 -35.49 -4.46
CA ASP A 157 4.90 -36.23 -5.34
C ASP A 157 3.86 -35.31 -6.04
N GLY A 158 3.76 -34.04 -5.60
CA GLY A 158 2.80 -33.05 -6.10
C GLY A 158 1.52 -32.94 -5.26
N ASN A 159 1.37 -33.82 -4.28
CA ASN A 159 0.27 -33.73 -3.33
C ASN A 159 0.48 -32.50 -2.43
N SER A 160 -0.63 -31.90 -2.01
CA SER A 160 -0.62 -30.80 -1.06
C SER A 160 -1.67 -31.03 0.02
N VAL A 161 -1.33 -30.64 1.25
CA VAL A 161 -2.28 -30.64 2.36
C VAL A 161 -2.49 -29.19 2.80
N ARG A 162 -3.73 -28.80 3.03
CA ARG A 162 -4.04 -27.61 3.81
C ARG A 162 -4.67 -28.02 5.12
N GLU A 163 -4.27 -27.37 6.20
CA GLU A 163 -4.72 -27.65 7.56
C GLU A 163 -5.14 -26.34 8.24
N MET A 164 -6.14 -26.43 9.09
CA MET A 164 -6.58 -25.33 9.94
C MET A 164 -7.12 -25.86 11.26
N THR A 165 -7.09 -25.00 12.28
CA THR A 165 -7.80 -25.24 13.54
C THR A 165 -8.93 -24.23 13.66
N SER A 166 -10.16 -24.70 13.85
CA SER A 166 -11.34 -23.87 14.00
C SER A 166 -11.40 -23.18 15.36
N THR A 167 -12.33 -22.24 15.51
CA THR A 167 -12.55 -21.48 16.76
C THR A 167 -12.92 -22.36 17.97
N ASP A 168 -13.51 -23.54 17.74
CA ASP A 168 -13.84 -24.53 18.77
C ASP A 168 -12.69 -25.53 19.05
N GLY A 169 -11.53 -25.37 18.40
CA GLY A 169 -10.37 -26.25 18.53
C GLY A 169 -10.41 -27.49 17.63
N GLY A 170 -11.46 -27.66 16.82
CA GLY A 170 -11.54 -28.72 15.82
C GLY A 170 -10.45 -28.60 14.76
N LYS A 171 -9.85 -29.73 14.37
CA LYS A 171 -8.86 -29.78 13.28
C LYS A 171 -9.51 -30.17 11.97
N PHE A 172 -9.24 -29.38 10.94
CA PHE A 172 -9.73 -29.61 9.59
C PHE A 172 -8.55 -29.66 8.62
N SER A 173 -8.61 -30.57 7.65
CA SER A 173 -7.62 -30.63 6.58
C SER A 173 -8.23 -31.03 5.26
N VAL A 174 -7.59 -30.64 4.16
CA VAL A 174 -7.89 -31.11 2.81
C VAL A 174 -6.59 -31.45 2.11
N THR A 175 -6.46 -32.71 1.68
CA THR A 175 -5.37 -33.20 0.84
C THR A 175 -5.82 -33.22 -0.62
N LYS A 176 -5.00 -32.65 -1.48
CA LYS A 176 -5.18 -32.65 -2.94
C LYS A 176 -4.07 -33.45 -3.60
N ASP A 177 -4.43 -34.14 -4.68
CA ASP A 177 -3.47 -34.84 -5.52
C ASP A 177 -2.63 -33.87 -6.37
N ALA A 178 -1.68 -34.39 -7.14
CA ALA A 178 -0.86 -33.59 -8.07
C ALA A 178 -1.66 -32.82 -9.13
N LYS A 179 -2.92 -33.21 -9.42
CA LYS A 179 -3.83 -32.51 -10.34
C LYS A 179 -4.66 -31.44 -9.64
N GLY A 180 -4.57 -31.34 -8.31
CA GLY A 180 -5.36 -30.41 -7.50
C GLY A 180 -6.75 -30.90 -7.15
N VAL A 181 -7.05 -32.17 -7.42
CA VAL A 181 -8.32 -32.81 -7.04
C VAL A 181 -8.24 -33.19 -5.56
N PRO A 182 -9.22 -32.77 -4.71
CA PRO A 182 -9.30 -33.25 -3.34
C PRO A 182 -9.46 -34.78 -3.30
N ILE A 183 -8.59 -35.47 -2.56
CA ILE A 183 -8.59 -36.94 -2.44
C ILE A 183 -8.81 -37.42 -1.00
N GLU A 184 -8.59 -36.54 -0.02
CA GLU A 184 -8.82 -36.81 1.39
C GLU A 184 -9.18 -35.50 2.10
N PHE A 185 -10.06 -35.56 3.09
CA PHE A 185 -10.25 -34.47 4.05
C PHE A 185 -10.47 -35.01 5.45
N SER A 186 -10.14 -34.22 6.46
CA SER A 186 -10.40 -34.56 7.86
C SER A 186 -11.28 -33.53 8.53
N THR A 187 -12.15 -33.99 9.42
CA THR A 187 -12.89 -33.16 10.37
C THR A 187 -12.80 -33.79 11.77
N PRO A 188 -13.30 -33.14 12.83
CA PRO A 188 -13.35 -33.76 14.16
C PRO A 188 -14.10 -35.10 14.23
N GLN A 189 -14.97 -35.40 13.26
CA GLN A 189 -15.73 -36.66 13.15
C GLN A 189 -14.93 -37.80 12.50
N GLY A 190 -13.81 -37.50 11.82
CA GLY A 190 -12.97 -38.50 11.18
C GLY A 190 -12.32 -38.04 9.88
N THR A 191 -11.62 -38.97 9.24
CA THR A 191 -10.98 -38.77 7.93
C THR A 191 -11.82 -39.42 6.86
N TYR A 192 -12.03 -38.71 5.76
CA TYR A 192 -12.78 -39.15 4.59
C TYR A 192 -11.84 -39.24 3.40
N LYS A 193 -11.88 -40.35 2.67
CA LYS A 193 -11.15 -40.55 1.41
C LYS A 193 -12.13 -40.62 0.25
N GLY A 194 -11.73 -40.10 -0.91
CA GLY A 194 -12.66 -39.96 -2.02
C GLY A 194 -12.01 -39.58 -3.34
N ASP A 195 -12.87 -39.33 -4.33
CA ASP A 195 -12.51 -38.93 -5.70
C ASP A 195 -12.76 -37.44 -6.00
N GLY A 196 -13.00 -36.64 -4.95
CA GLY A 196 -13.38 -35.24 -5.04
C GLY A 196 -14.90 -34.99 -4.98
N LYS A 197 -15.71 -36.04 -5.11
CA LYS A 197 -17.18 -35.99 -5.02
C LYS A 197 -17.76 -37.02 -4.06
N ASN A 198 -17.31 -38.25 -4.16
CA ASN A 198 -17.75 -39.37 -3.33
C ASN A 198 -16.72 -39.60 -2.23
N TRP A 199 -17.18 -39.56 -0.98
CA TRP A 199 -16.34 -39.60 0.19
C TRP A 199 -16.75 -40.73 1.10
N THR A 200 -15.79 -41.45 1.65
CA THR A 200 -16.04 -42.52 2.63
C THR A 200 -15.20 -42.28 3.87
N ASN A 201 -15.87 -42.22 5.04
CA ASN A 201 -15.20 -42.14 6.32
C ASN A 201 -14.40 -43.43 6.57
N VAL A 202 -13.09 -43.28 6.76
CA VAL A 202 -12.15 -44.41 6.89
C VAL A 202 -12.49 -45.30 8.10
N LYS A 203 -13.08 -44.74 9.16
CA LYS A 203 -13.39 -45.46 10.39
C LYS A 203 -14.81 -46.02 10.43
N THR A 204 -15.80 -45.23 10.00
CA THR A 204 -17.22 -45.59 10.16
C THR A 204 -17.84 -46.20 8.91
N GLY A 205 -17.22 -46.05 7.74
CA GLY A 205 -17.81 -46.43 6.45
C GLY A 205 -18.93 -45.49 5.99
N GLU A 206 -19.25 -44.43 6.74
CA GLU A 206 -20.21 -43.38 6.33
C GLU A 206 -19.80 -42.80 4.97
N THR A 207 -20.76 -42.73 4.04
CA THR A 207 -20.54 -42.12 2.73
C THR A 207 -21.17 -40.73 2.67
N LEU A 208 -20.47 -39.80 2.01
CA LEU A 208 -20.97 -38.45 1.71
C LEU A 208 -20.79 -38.18 0.22
N ASN A 209 -21.72 -37.43 -0.37
CA ASN A 209 -21.60 -36.96 -1.74
C ASN A 209 -21.58 -35.42 -1.75
N GLY A 210 -20.52 -34.83 -2.30
CA GLY A 210 -20.38 -33.38 -2.34
C GLY A 210 -18.96 -32.90 -2.61
N SER A 211 -18.79 -31.58 -2.63
CA SER A 211 -17.50 -30.92 -2.82
C SER A 211 -16.92 -30.45 -1.48
N VAL A 212 -15.61 -30.62 -1.32
CA VAL A 212 -14.86 -30.12 -0.15
C VAL A 212 -13.90 -29.00 -0.56
N SER A 213 -13.78 -28.00 0.29
CA SER A 213 -12.83 -26.90 0.10
C SER A 213 -12.27 -26.41 1.43
N LEU A 214 -10.99 -26.02 1.42
CA LEU A 214 -10.32 -25.28 2.48
C LEU A 214 -9.58 -24.11 1.82
N THR A 215 -10.04 -22.90 2.12
CA THR A 215 -9.57 -21.67 1.47
C THR A 215 -8.26 -21.18 2.07
N ASP A 216 -7.53 -20.33 1.33
CA ASP A 216 -6.28 -19.73 1.83
C ASP A 216 -6.50 -18.74 2.99
N TYR A 217 -7.75 -18.40 3.28
CA TYR A 217 -8.13 -17.50 4.36
C TYR A 217 -8.79 -18.20 5.56
N GLY A 218 -8.73 -19.53 5.62
CA GLY A 218 -9.11 -20.29 6.83
C GLY A 218 -10.60 -20.61 6.93
N GLU A 219 -11.25 -20.87 5.79
CA GLU A 219 -12.61 -21.39 5.75
C GLU A 219 -12.62 -22.81 5.19
N PHE A 220 -13.11 -23.76 5.97
CA PHE A 220 -13.45 -25.10 5.52
C PHE A 220 -14.94 -25.17 5.18
N LYS A 221 -15.27 -25.75 4.03
CA LYS A 221 -16.65 -26.00 3.59
C LYS A 221 -16.75 -27.36 2.90
N PHE A 222 -17.67 -28.19 3.40
CA PHE A 222 -18.24 -29.30 2.65
C PHE A 222 -19.63 -28.91 2.15
N ARG A 223 -19.83 -28.94 0.83
CA ARG A 223 -21.11 -28.64 0.18
C ARG A 223 -21.65 -29.92 -0.44
N PRO A 224 -22.75 -30.48 0.08
CA PRO A 224 -23.32 -31.70 -0.46
C PRO A 224 -23.89 -31.48 -1.87
N GLU A 225 -24.04 -32.56 -2.64
CA GLU A 225 -24.77 -32.48 -3.92
C GLU A 225 -26.28 -32.20 -3.70
N LYS A 226 -26.94 -31.71 -4.75
CA LYS A 226 -28.34 -31.28 -4.69
C LYS A 226 -29.25 -32.47 -4.38
N GLY A 227 -29.83 -32.51 -3.18
CA GLY A 227 -30.73 -33.59 -2.73
C GLY A 227 -30.48 -34.01 -1.29
N ASP A 228 -29.28 -33.76 -0.77
CA ASP A 228 -28.95 -33.99 0.64
C ASP A 228 -29.48 -32.87 1.53
N THR A 229 -29.76 -33.20 2.79
CA THR A 229 -30.29 -32.25 3.78
C THR A 229 -29.28 -31.14 4.08
N LYS A 230 -29.76 -29.92 4.37
CA LYS A 230 -28.91 -28.80 4.79
C LYS A 230 -28.03 -29.14 6.00
N ASP A 231 -28.44 -30.10 6.81
CA ASP A 231 -27.72 -30.57 8.01
C ASP A 231 -26.40 -31.28 7.67
N SER A 232 -26.19 -31.67 6.40
CA SER A 232 -24.91 -32.26 5.94
C SER A 232 -23.85 -31.22 5.58
N VAL A 233 -24.21 -29.93 5.54
CA VAL A 233 -23.25 -28.85 5.31
C VAL A 233 -22.32 -28.75 6.53
N ARG A 234 -21.02 -28.94 6.31
CA ARG A 234 -19.99 -28.77 7.33
C ARG A 234 -19.20 -27.51 7.03
N GLU A 235 -19.29 -26.52 7.89
CA GLU A 235 -18.49 -25.30 7.79
C GLU A 235 -17.69 -25.08 9.06
N ALA A 236 -16.43 -24.67 8.91
CA ALA A 236 -15.59 -24.29 10.02
C ALA A 236 -14.67 -23.15 9.61
N ARG A 237 -14.31 -22.31 10.57
CA ARG A 237 -13.49 -21.12 10.33
C ARG A 237 -12.42 -20.98 11.39
N THR A 238 -11.26 -20.47 10.99
CA THR A 238 -10.18 -20.14 11.91
C THR A 238 -10.53 -18.94 12.77
N THR A 239 -9.86 -18.82 13.92
CA THR A 239 -10.00 -17.64 14.80
C THR A 239 -9.66 -16.35 14.06
N GLN A 240 -8.64 -16.36 13.21
CA GLN A 240 -8.18 -15.21 12.44
C GLN A 240 -9.22 -14.76 11.40
N LEU A 241 -9.89 -15.70 10.73
CA LEU A 241 -10.95 -15.40 9.79
C LEU A 241 -12.16 -14.80 10.51
N GLU A 242 -12.59 -15.40 11.62
CA GLU A 242 -13.70 -14.89 12.44
C GLU A 242 -13.42 -13.48 12.96
N GLN A 243 -12.20 -13.20 13.42
CA GLN A 243 -11.79 -11.84 13.80
C GLN A 243 -11.90 -10.85 12.63
N SER A 244 -11.51 -11.27 11.43
CA SER A 244 -11.57 -10.41 10.24
C SER A 244 -13.02 -10.15 9.81
N LEU A 245 -13.89 -11.17 9.85
CA LEU A 245 -15.32 -11.03 9.57
C LEU A 245 -16.03 -10.16 10.62
N ALA A 246 -15.69 -10.33 11.90
CA ALA A 246 -16.20 -9.50 12.99
C ALA A 246 -15.79 -8.03 12.83
N LEU A 247 -14.54 -7.76 12.44
CA LEU A 247 -14.06 -6.41 12.15
C LEU A 247 -14.74 -5.80 10.92
N GLN A 248 -14.93 -6.57 9.84
CA GLN A 248 -15.71 -6.11 8.68
C GLN A 248 -17.13 -5.71 9.11
N LYS A 249 -17.82 -6.59 9.84
CA LYS A 249 -19.17 -6.30 10.35
C LYS A 249 -19.19 -5.03 11.20
N GLN A 250 -18.26 -4.89 12.16
CA GLN A 250 -18.16 -3.71 13.00
C GLN A 250 -17.92 -2.43 12.19
N ILE A 251 -17.03 -2.49 11.19
CA ILE A 251 -16.73 -1.34 10.33
C ILE A 251 -17.96 -1.00 9.47
N SER A 252 -18.62 -1.99 8.88
CA SER A 252 -19.84 -1.79 8.09
C SER A 252 -20.98 -1.20 8.92
N GLU A 253 -21.24 -1.72 10.11
CA GLU A 253 -22.29 -1.21 11.00
C GLU A 253 -22.01 0.23 11.46
N LYS A 254 -20.75 0.54 11.76
CA LYS A 254 -20.38 1.85 12.28
C LYS A 254 -20.26 2.93 11.21
N TYR A 255 -19.71 2.58 10.05
CA TYR A 255 -19.31 3.55 9.02
C TYR A 255 -20.10 3.41 7.71
N GLY A 256 -21.02 2.45 7.60
CA GLY A 256 -21.86 2.30 6.40
C GLY A 256 -21.19 1.64 5.20
N VAL A 257 -19.87 1.38 5.23
CA VAL A 257 -19.16 0.71 4.12
C VAL A 257 -19.58 -0.74 3.96
N THR A 258 -19.47 -1.27 2.75
CA THR A 258 -19.55 -2.70 2.45
C THR A 258 -18.20 -3.23 1.95
N PHE A 259 -18.06 -4.55 1.84
CA PHE A 259 -16.81 -5.18 1.38
C PHE A 259 -17.09 -6.08 0.18
N GLY A 260 -16.17 -6.07 -0.79
CA GLY A 260 -16.16 -7.08 -1.85
C GLY A 260 -16.01 -8.48 -1.25
N LYS A 261 -16.89 -9.41 -1.65
CA LYS A 261 -16.85 -10.80 -1.15
C LYS A 261 -15.66 -11.52 -1.77
N PRO A 262 -14.94 -12.41 -1.05
CA PRO A 262 -13.86 -13.18 -1.66
C PRO A 262 -14.30 -13.91 -2.94
N GLY A 263 -13.59 -13.67 -4.04
CA GLY A 263 -13.90 -14.21 -5.37
C GLY A 263 -14.89 -13.38 -6.21
N GLU A 264 -15.50 -12.34 -5.62
CA GLU A 264 -16.31 -11.38 -6.36
C GLU A 264 -15.45 -10.63 -7.38
N LYS A 265 -15.99 -10.48 -8.59
CA LYS A 265 -15.31 -9.82 -9.70
C LYS A 265 -15.86 -8.42 -9.91
N ARG A 266 -14.97 -7.49 -10.20
CA ARG A 266 -15.24 -6.15 -10.69
C ARG A 266 -14.50 -5.97 -12.00
N VAL A 267 -15.16 -5.49 -13.04
CA VAL A 267 -14.53 -5.21 -14.32
C VAL A 267 -14.55 -3.70 -14.51
N GLU A 268 -13.39 -3.12 -14.80
CA GLU A 268 -13.26 -1.70 -15.17
C GLU A 268 -12.66 -1.61 -16.55
N THR A 269 -13.05 -0.61 -17.33
CA THR A 269 -12.46 -0.38 -18.65
C THR A 269 -11.58 0.86 -18.57
N GLU A 270 -10.27 0.70 -18.72
CA GLU A 270 -9.31 1.80 -18.74
C GLU A 270 -8.64 1.84 -20.11
N ASP A 271 -8.73 2.98 -20.81
CA ASP A 271 -8.19 3.16 -22.16
C ASP A 271 -8.68 2.10 -23.18
N GLY A 272 -9.94 1.68 -23.03
CA GLY A 272 -10.56 0.64 -23.86
C GLY A 272 -10.04 -0.78 -23.57
N LYS A 273 -9.33 -1.00 -22.46
CA LYS A 273 -8.90 -2.32 -21.99
C LYS A 273 -9.68 -2.70 -20.74
N GLU A 274 -10.26 -3.90 -20.74
CA GLU A 274 -10.90 -4.44 -19.55
C GLU A 274 -9.86 -4.92 -18.53
N HIS A 275 -9.99 -4.43 -17.32
CA HIS A 275 -9.27 -4.83 -16.12
C HIS A 275 -10.24 -5.55 -15.18
N THR A 276 -10.04 -6.84 -14.98
CA THR A 276 -10.81 -7.61 -13.99
C THR A 276 -10.08 -7.62 -12.65
N TYR A 277 -10.71 -7.06 -11.64
CA TYR A 277 -10.30 -7.14 -10.25
C TYR A 277 -11.08 -8.22 -9.52
N ILE A 278 -10.40 -9.02 -8.70
CA ILE A 278 -11.04 -10.04 -7.87
C ILE A 278 -10.82 -9.73 -6.41
N ALA A 279 -11.90 -9.60 -5.65
CA ALA A 279 -11.84 -9.36 -4.22
C ALA A 279 -11.22 -10.56 -3.49
N GLY A 280 -10.30 -10.26 -2.58
CA GLY A 280 -9.73 -11.19 -1.61
C GLY A 280 -10.25 -10.92 -0.21
N MET A 281 -9.89 -11.79 0.74
CA MET A 281 -10.17 -11.54 2.15
C MET A 281 -9.13 -10.54 2.70
N PRO A 282 -9.50 -9.41 3.31
CA PRO A 282 -8.56 -8.60 4.09
C PRO A 282 -8.17 -9.31 5.39
N THR A 283 -7.00 -8.98 5.90
CA THR A 283 -6.55 -9.38 7.25
C THR A 283 -7.14 -8.47 8.32
N ALA A 284 -7.20 -8.96 9.55
CA ALA A 284 -7.50 -8.15 10.72
C ALA A 284 -6.56 -6.92 10.84
N GLY A 285 -5.29 -7.04 10.45
CA GLY A 285 -4.35 -5.92 10.42
C GLY A 285 -4.75 -4.82 9.42
N GLU A 286 -5.11 -5.20 8.19
CA GLU A 286 -5.59 -4.26 7.16
C GLU A 286 -6.92 -3.60 7.57
N LEU A 287 -7.84 -4.37 8.16
CA LEU A 287 -9.12 -3.85 8.65
C LEU A 287 -8.97 -2.88 9.82
N LYS A 288 -8.01 -3.11 10.72
CA LYS A 288 -7.68 -2.18 11.81
C LYS A 288 -7.13 -0.85 11.26
N VAL A 289 -6.30 -0.89 10.21
CA VAL A 289 -5.84 0.34 9.54
C VAL A 289 -7.02 1.08 8.91
N LEU A 290 -7.89 0.38 8.18
CA LEU A 290 -9.11 0.97 7.63
C LEU A 290 -9.98 1.61 8.72
N GLN A 291 -10.25 0.88 9.81
CA GLN A 291 -11.02 1.39 10.94
C GLN A 291 -10.37 2.63 11.57
N ASP A 292 -9.06 2.62 11.77
CA ASP A 292 -8.31 3.75 12.32
C ASP A 292 -8.38 4.98 11.40
N VAL A 293 -8.25 4.78 10.09
CA VAL A 293 -8.37 5.85 9.09
C VAL A 293 -9.78 6.43 9.09
N LEU A 294 -10.82 5.60 8.99
CA LEU A 294 -12.23 6.01 9.02
C LEU A 294 -12.60 6.70 10.34
N LYS A 295 -11.97 6.35 11.45
CA LYS A 295 -12.16 7.04 12.74
C LYS A 295 -11.53 8.44 12.76
N LYS A 296 -10.47 8.65 11.98
CA LYS A 296 -9.70 9.89 11.97
C LYS A 296 -10.22 10.88 10.93
N THR A 297 -10.95 10.45 9.92
CA THR A 297 -11.69 11.35 9.03
C THR A 297 -12.87 11.99 9.79
N ASP A 298 -13.34 13.13 9.30
CA ASP A 298 -14.51 13.82 9.86
C ASP A 298 -15.83 13.28 9.28
N HIS A 299 -15.79 12.45 8.24
CA HIS A 299 -16.98 11.81 7.68
C HIS A 299 -17.32 10.51 8.43
N GLU A 300 -18.60 10.32 8.80
CA GLU A 300 -19.07 9.19 9.64
C GLU A 300 -19.89 8.13 8.88
N ASP A 301 -20.45 8.45 7.72
CA ASP A 301 -21.44 7.61 7.04
C ASP A 301 -21.13 7.42 5.55
N TYR A 302 -20.31 6.41 5.27
CA TYR A 302 -19.92 6.00 3.93
C TYR A 302 -20.90 4.97 3.34
N ARG A 303 -22.21 5.08 3.66
CA ARG A 303 -23.23 4.19 3.08
C ARG A 303 -23.19 4.22 1.56
N GLY A 304 -23.11 3.03 0.97
CA GLY A 304 -23.00 2.84 -0.48
C GLY A 304 -21.56 2.68 -0.98
N MET A 305 -20.56 2.99 -0.16
CA MET A 305 -19.16 2.69 -0.50
C MET A 305 -18.87 1.20 -0.34
N LYS A 306 -18.22 0.60 -1.34
CA LYS A 306 -17.67 -0.76 -1.23
C LYS A 306 -16.14 -0.73 -1.24
N VAL A 307 -15.54 -1.43 -0.28
CA VAL A 307 -14.09 -1.55 -0.17
C VAL A 307 -13.63 -2.89 -0.76
N TRP A 308 -12.79 -2.81 -1.78
CA TRP A 308 -12.27 -3.95 -2.52
C TRP A 308 -10.81 -4.21 -2.18
N PHE A 309 -10.54 -5.27 -1.42
CA PHE A 309 -9.18 -5.72 -1.14
C PHE A 309 -8.70 -6.70 -2.21
N ILE A 310 -8.09 -6.20 -3.28
CA ILE A 310 -7.82 -7.00 -4.49
C ILE A 310 -6.78 -8.08 -4.25
N ARG A 311 -7.05 -9.28 -4.78
CA ARG A 311 -6.17 -10.43 -4.69
C ARG A 311 -4.81 -10.19 -5.40
N PRO A 312 -3.71 -10.67 -4.81
CA PRO A 312 -2.37 -10.51 -5.39
C PRO A 312 -2.09 -11.36 -6.62
N ASP A 313 -2.71 -12.53 -6.72
CA ASP A 313 -2.37 -13.53 -7.74
C ASP A 313 -2.93 -13.23 -9.13
N GLU A 314 -3.86 -12.28 -9.26
CA GLU A 314 -4.57 -12.00 -10.51
C GLU A 314 -4.34 -10.59 -11.04
N ASN A 315 -3.80 -9.67 -10.23
CA ASN A 315 -3.52 -8.32 -10.69
C ASN A 315 -2.04 -8.12 -11.01
N LYS A 316 -1.71 -7.96 -12.30
CA LYS A 316 -0.35 -7.63 -12.76
C LYS A 316 -0.04 -6.14 -12.65
N ALA A 317 -1.00 -5.31 -12.24
CA ALA A 317 -0.80 -3.88 -12.10
C ALA A 317 0.18 -3.56 -10.96
N ASP A 318 0.99 -2.53 -11.17
CA ASP A 318 1.97 -2.00 -10.22
C ASP A 318 1.49 -0.72 -9.51
N TYR A 319 0.18 -0.45 -9.56
CA TYR A 319 -0.47 0.66 -8.86
C TYR A 319 -0.75 0.35 -7.38
N TRP A 320 -0.96 1.40 -6.59
CA TRP A 320 -1.11 1.32 -5.13
C TRP A 320 -2.58 1.16 -4.69
N GLY A 321 -3.51 1.79 -5.40
CA GLY A 321 -4.94 1.82 -5.16
C GLY A 321 -5.56 2.88 -6.05
N HIS A 322 -6.89 2.91 -6.15
CA HIS A 322 -7.64 3.99 -6.80
C HIS A 322 -9.12 3.95 -6.40
N TYR A 323 -9.84 5.03 -6.73
CA TYR A 323 -11.30 5.14 -6.66
C TYR A 323 -11.94 4.69 -7.97
N GLY A 324 -12.88 3.73 -7.92
CA GLY A 324 -13.62 3.23 -9.09
C GLY A 324 -15.11 3.59 -9.05
N ASN A 325 -15.75 3.75 -10.22
CA ASN A 325 -17.20 3.89 -10.37
C ASN A 325 -17.79 2.59 -10.98
N GLU A 326 -18.95 2.09 -10.52
CA GLU A 326 -19.56 0.83 -11.03
C GLU A 326 -20.23 0.95 -12.44
N ASP A 327 -20.48 2.15 -12.96
CA ASP A 327 -21.41 2.38 -14.09
C ASP A 327 -20.78 2.66 -15.48
N GLU A 328 -19.52 2.31 -15.75
CA GLU A 328 -18.85 2.63 -17.02
C GLU A 328 -19.12 1.64 -18.18
N THR A 329 -20.30 1.03 -18.25
CA THR A 329 -20.70 0.18 -19.38
C THR A 329 -21.52 0.96 -20.42
N SER A 330 -20.91 1.77 -21.29
CA SER A 330 -21.59 2.16 -22.54
C SER A 330 -20.64 2.51 -23.70
N ASP A 331 -20.95 1.96 -24.87
CA ASP A 331 -20.20 2.00 -26.12
C ASP A 331 -20.21 3.39 -26.80
N LYS A 332 -19.11 4.16 -26.73
CA LYS A 332 -18.52 5.06 -27.78
C LYS A 332 -17.37 5.95 -27.22
N PRO A 333 -16.50 6.52 -28.09
CA PRO A 333 -15.06 6.27 -28.02
C PRO A 333 -14.31 7.07 -26.95
N HIS A 334 -13.53 6.31 -26.18
CA HIS A 334 -12.66 6.72 -25.08
C HIS A 334 -11.49 7.60 -25.54
N ARG A 335 -11.32 8.74 -24.88
CA ARG A 335 -10.02 9.34 -24.54
C ARG A 335 -10.10 9.62 -23.05
N CYS A 336 -9.19 9.07 -22.25
CA CYS A 336 -9.15 9.29 -20.81
C CYS A 336 -8.83 10.76 -20.53
N GLY A 337 -9.87 11.56 -20.46
CA GLY A 337 -9.82 13.01 -20.40
C GLY A 337 -11.23 13.50 -20.13
N GLY A 338 -11.65 13.39 -18.86
CA GLY A 338 -12.80 14.05 -18.28
C GLY A 338 -14.12 13.94 -19.05
N ASP A 339 -14.91 12.90 -18.77
CA ASP A 339 -16.36 13.02 -18.87
C ASP A 339 -17.05 12.00 -17.95
N CYS A 340 -17.08 12.29 -16.64
CA CYS A 340 -17.97 11.61 -15.71
C CYS A 340 -19.30 12.38 -15.70
N SER A 341 -20.19 12.05 -16.63
CA SER A 341 -21.44 12.78 -16.87
C SER A 341 -22.35 12.89 -15.63
N HIS A 342 -23.13 13.98 -15.63
CA HIS A 342 -23.74 14.67 -14.50
C HIS A 342 -25.03 14.05 -13.91
N THR A 343 -25.37 14.55 -12.71
CA THR A 343 -26.73 14.77 -12.13
C THR A 343 -27.25 13.85 -11.02
N LYS A 344 -26.56 12.77 -10.62
CA LYS A 344 -26.96 12.02 -9.42
C LYS A 344 -25.89 12.10 -8.34
N PRO A 345 -26.25 12.34 -7.06
CA PRO A 345 -25.31 12.11 -5.96
C PRO A 345 -24.79 10.68 -6.10
N ARG A 346 -23.47 10.52 -6.26
CA ARG A 346 -22.86 9.21 -6.48
C ARG A 346 -23.10 8.37 -5.24
N LYS A 347 -24.03 7.42 -5.33
CA LYS A 347 -24.38 6.55 -4.21
C LYS A 347 -23.46 5.35 -4.07
N ASP A 348 -22.56 5.11 -5.03
CA ASP A 348 -21.81 3.85 -5.13
C ASP A 348 -20.35 4.14 -5.54
N LEU A 349 -19.59 4.74 -4.62
CA LEU A 349 -18.16 5.00 -4.84
C LEU A 349 -17.31 3.92 -4.17
N ASP A 350 -16.52 3.21 -4.95
CA ASP A 350 -15.73 2.08 -4.46
C ASP A 350 -14.28 2.46 -4.20
N ILE A 351 -13.73 1.94 -3.10
CA ILE A 351 -12.29 2.03 -2.80
C ILE A 351 -11.63 0.73 -3.24
N ILE A 352 -10.67 0.81 -4.16
CA ILE A 352 -9.94 -0.34 -4.66
C ILE A 352 -8.52 -0.34 -4.09
N LEU A 353 -8.25 -1.32 -3.24
CA LEU A 353 -6.98 -1.47 -2.53
C LEU A 353 -6.16 -2.57 -3.19
N LEU A 354 -5.13 -2.15 -3.92
CA LEU A 354 -4.29 -3.04 -4.70
C LEU A 354 -3.21 -3.74 -3.85
N PRO A 355 -2.67 -4.89 -4.30
CA PRO A 355 -1.69 -5.67 -3.53
C PRO A 355 -0.46 -4.87 -3.07
N LYS A 356 -0.02 -3.89 -3.85
CA LYS A 356 1.18 -3.09 -3.56
C LYS A 356 1.04 -2.24 -2.29
N SER A 357 -0.06 -1.53 -2.12
CA SER A 357 -0.30 -0.74 -0.89
C SER A 357 -0.44 -1.59 0.35
N ARG A 358 -0.91 -2.82 0.18
CA ARG A 358 -1.12 -3.79 1.24
C ARG A 358 0.19 -4.43 1.74
N GLN A 359 1.32 -4.19 1.08
CA GLN A 359 2.62 -4.69 1.53
C GLN A 359 3.11 -4.03 2.84
N GLN A 360 2.64 -2.82 3.12
CA GLN A 360 2.91 -2.12 4.38
C GLN A 360 1.60 -1.58 4.93
N LEU A 361 1.42 -1.69 6.25
CA LEU A 361 0.17 -1.26 6.88
C LEU A 361 0.15 0.25 7.19
N ARG A 362 1.31 0.85 7.46
CA ARG A 362 1.45 2.24 7.94
C ARG A 362 2.47 3.00 7.10
N GLY A 363 2.29 4.31 7.01
CA GLY A 363 3.11 5.21 6.20
C GLY A 363 2.38 5.76 4.98
N PHE A 364 3.03 6.65 4.24
CA PHE A 364 2.41 7.35 3.11
C PHE A 364 2.26 6.44 1.90
N ASN A 365 3.34 5.77 1.51
CA ASN A 365 3.35 4.76 0.45
C ASN A 365 2.93 3.38 0.99
N ALA A 366 1.88 3.34 1.81
CA ALA A 366 1.37 2.14 2.47
C ALA A 366 -0.17 2.18 2.49
N LEU A 367 -0.80 1.12 2.99
CA LEU A 367 -2.26 1.03 3.05
C LEU A 367 -2.90 2.26 3.74
N GLU A 368 -2.32 2.73 4.84
CA GLU A 368 -2.83 3.90 5.57
C GLU A 368 -2.84 5.17 4.72
N GLY A 369 -1.73 5.51 4.06
CA GLY A 369 -1.64 6.70 3.21
C GLY A 369 -2.55 6.62 1.98
N VAL A 370 -2.63 5.44 1.33
CA VAL A 370 -3.56 5.21 0.22
C VAL A 370 -5.00 5.40 0.67
N LEU A 371 -5.40 4.84 1.81
CA LEU A 371 -6.75 5.04 2.33
C LEU A 371 -7.07 6.51 2.59
N TYR A 372 -6.16 7.29 3.18
CA TYR A 372 -6.40 8.72 3.34
C TYR A 372 -6.44 9.48 2.02
N HIS A 373 -5.62 9.10 1.04
CA HIS A 373 -5.62 9.69 -0.30
C HIS A 373 -6.98 9.47 -0.97
N GLU A 374 -7.41 8.21 -1.04
CA GLU A 374 -8.67 7.81 -1.66
C GLU A 374 -9.87 8.45 -0.94
N LEU A 375 -9.90 8.43 0.41
CA LEU A 375 -10.95 9.12 1.17
C LEU A 375 -10.88 10.64 1.02
N GLY A 376 -9.69 11.21 0.80
CA GLY A 376 -9.53 12.61 0.43
C GLY A 376 -10.31 12.94 -0.84
N HIS A 377 -10.30 12.06 -1.84
CA HIS A 377 -11.13 12.24 -3.02
C HIS A 377 -12.63 12.10 -2.78
N HIS A 378 -13.04 11.22 -1.88
CA HIS A 378 -14.44 11.11 -1.48
C HIS A 378 -14.94 12.41 -0.84
N GLU A 379 -14.19 12.93 0.12
CA GLU A 379 -14.51 14.20 0.77
C GLU A 379 -14.55 15.37 -0.23
N GLN A 380 -13.67 15.36 -1.23
CA GLN A 380 -13.71 16.33 -2.33
C GLN A 380 -15.03 16.22 -3.12
N GLY A 381 -15.43 14.99 -3.46
CA GLY A 381 -16.69 14.68 -4.16
C GLY A 381 -17.92 15.13 -3.39
N ASP A 382 -17.98 14.77 -2.11
CA ASP A 382 -19.10 15.09 -1.22
C ASP A 382 -19.22 16.60 -0.95
N ARG A 383 -18.07 17.27 -0.76
CA ARG A 383 -18.06 18.68 -0.39
C ARG A 383 -18.30 19.60 -1.59
N TYR A 384 -17.86 19.20 -2.78
CA TYR A 384 -17.81 20.10 -3.91
C TYR A 384 -18.38 19.58 -5.23
N GLY A 385 -18.84 18.33 -5.28
CA GLY A 385 -19.17 17.68 -6.54
C GLY A 385 -17.95 17.12 -7.25
N ASP A 386 -18.10 16.81 -8.52
CA ASP A 386 -17.18 15.94 -9.26
C ASP A 386 -15.70 16.39 -9.27
N LYS A 387 -14.80 15.40 -9.17
CA LYS A 387 -13.33 15.56 -9.13
C LYS A 387 -12.79 16.21 -10.40
N SER A 388 -13.40 15.88 -11.54
CA SER A 388 -13.04 16.39 -12.88
C SER A 388 -13.13 17.92 -12.99
N ALA A 389 -13.88 18.57 -12.10
CA ALA A 389 -14.18 19.98 -12.14
C ALA A 389 -13.24 20.88 -11.31
N TRP A 390 -12.16 20.33 -10.74
CA TRP A 390 -11.23 21.14 -9.94
C TRP A 390 -10.35 22.02 -10.82
N GLY A 391 -10.29 23.31 -10.49
CA GLY A 391 -9.47 24.30 -11.19
C GLY A 391 -10.13 24.97 -12.38
N GLY A 392 -11.43 24.70 -12.63
CA GLY A 392 -12.30 25.43 -13.54
C GLY A 392 -13.15 24.51 -14.42
N GLY A 393 -13.98 25.13 -15.28
CA GLY A 393 -14.88 24.40 -16.18
C GLY A 393 -16.36 24.57 -15.82
N LYS A 394 -17.23 23.95 -16.63
CA LYS A 394 -18.69 24.08 -16.53
C LYS A 394 -19.23 23.58 -15.18
N ASP A 395 -18.55 22.62 -14.58
CA ASP A 395 -19.01 21.91 -13.39
C ASP A 395 -18.26 22.30 -12.12
N SER A 396 -17.36 23.28 -12.23
CA SER A 396 -16.56 23.76 -11.12
C SER A 396 -17.37 24.65 -10.18
N THR A 397 -17.30 24.41 -8.88
CA THR A 397 -17.91 25.28 -7.86
C THR A 397 -17.01 26.47 -7.57
N LYS A 398 -17.55 27.51 -6.90
CA LYS A 398 -16.72 28.65 -6.49
C LYS A 398 -15.63 28.22 -5.51
N GLU A 399 -15.96 27.25 -4.68
CA GLU A 399 -15.12 26.68 -3.65
C GLU A 399 -13.99 25.85 -4.23
N THR A 400 -14.24 24.94 -5.19
CA THR A 400 -13.14 24.17 -5.83
C THR A 400 -12.21 25.07 -6.60
N ASN A 401 -12.75 26.09 -7.25
CA ASN A 401 -11.95 27.12 -7.92
C ASN A 401 -11.12 27.95 -6.95
N ALA A 402 -11.60 28.22 -5.74
CA ALA A 402 -10.83 28.90 -4.71
C ALA A 402 -9.67 28.02 -4.25
N VAL A 403 -9.93 26.76 -3.87
CA VAL A 403 -8.91 25.82 -3.41
C VAL A 403 -7.86 25.57 -4.51
N ALA A 404 -8.28 25.31 -5.74
CA ALA A 404 -7.36 25.09 -6.86
C ALA A 404 -6.44 26.31 -7.10
N ARG A 405 -6.99 27.54 -7.04
CA ARG A 405 -6.18 28.77 -7.16
C ARG A 405 -5.17 28.92 -6.04
N GLU A 406 -5.55 28.60 -4.81
CA GLU A 406 -4.63 28.63 -3.67
C GLU A 406 -3.49 27.63 -3.81
N LEU A 407 -3.79 26.44 -4.37
CA LEU A 407 -2.83 25.40 -4.74
C LEU A 407 -1.96 25.77 -5.96
N GLY A 408 -2.18 26.94 -6.57
CA GLY A 408 -1.39 27.41 -7.71
C GLY A 408 -1.93 26.96 -9.08
N TRP A 409 -3.16 26.47 -9.16
CA TRP A 409 -3.81 26.07 -10.41
C TRP A 409 -4.71 27.16 -10.98
N THR A 410 -4.92 27.15 -12.28
CA THR A 410 -5.80 28.10 -12.97
C THR A 410 -6.48 27.47 -14.17
N TRP A 411 -7.75 27.83 -14.41
CA TRP A 411 -8.49 27.36 -15.57
C TRP A 411 -8.03 28.06 -16.85
N SER A 412 -7.74 27.29 -17.89
CA SER A 412 -7.62 27.81 -19.24
C SER A 412 -8.91 27.62 -20.01
N LYS A 413 -9.73 28.67 -20.16
CA LYS A 413 -10.92 28.62 -21.04
C LYS A 413 -10.56 28.21 -22.48
N ARG A 414 -9.38 28.62 -22.96
CA ARG A 414 -8.89 28.31 -24.32
C ARG A 414 -8.61 26.83 -24.50
N LEU A 415 -8.05 26.18 -23.48
CA LEU A 415 -7.62 24.79 -23.58
C LEU A 415 -8.65 23.82 -22.95
N GLY A 416 -9.64 24.34 -22.23
CA GLY A 416 -10.63 23.53 -21.53
C GLY A 416 -10.04 22.68 -20.42
N GLU A 417 -8.98 23.16 -19.75
CA GLU A 417 -8.27 22.38 -18.73
C GLU A 417 -7.61 23.24 -17.65
N SER A 418 -7.28 22.60 -16.53
CA SER A 418 -6.53 23.19 -15.41
C SER A 418 -5.04 23.23 -15.71
N LEU A 419 -4.42 24.39 -15.52
CA LEU A 419 -2.99 24.63 -15.70
C LEU A 419 -2.33 24.92 -14.36
N LEU A 420 -1.15 24.34 -14.14
CA LEU A 420 -0.34 24.61 -12.97
C LEU A 420 0.52 25.86 -13.21
N LYS A 421 0.45 26.84 -12.30
CA LYS A 421 1.26 28.05 -12.34
C LYS A 421 2.62 27.78 -11.69
N ASP A 422 3.68 28.20 -12.35
CA ASP A 422 5.03 28.18 -11.79
C ASP A 422 5.36 29.48 -11.02
N LYS A 423 6.49 29.48 -10.29
CA LYS A 423 6.97 30.62 -9.51
C LYS A 423 7.28 31.88 -10.34
N ASP A 424 7.54 31.72 -11.64
CA ASP A 424 7.83 32.81 -12.58
C ASP A 424 6.57 33.31 -13.31
N GLY A 425 5.41 32.67 -13.11
CA GLY A 425 4.17 32.99 -13.79
C GLY A 425 3.97 32.29 -15.14
N GLY A 426 4.78 31.28 -15.47
CA GLY A 426 4.51 30.33 -16.54
C GLY A 426 3.34 29.41 -16.17
N LEU A 427 2.59 28.97 -17.19
CA LEU A 427 1.45 28.05 -17.05
C LEU A 427 1.76 26.73 -17.73
N TRP A 428 1.51 25.63 -17.04
CA TRP A 428 1.93 24.29 -17.45
C TRP A 428 0.74 23.34 -17.50
N LYS A 429 0.65 22.58 -18.60
CA LYS A 429 -0.32 21.51 -18.82
C LYS A 429 0.36 20.17 -18.58
N TYR A 430 -0.29 19.25 -17.87
CA TYR A 430 0.18 17.87 -17.78
C TYR A 430 -0.32 17.04 -18.98
N ASN A 431 0.51 16.12 -19.47
CA ASN A 431 0.14 15.15 -20.50
C ASN A 431 0.34 13.76 -19.91
N ASP A 432 -0.78 13.05 -19.69
CA ASP A 432 -0.78 11.72 -19.08
C ASP A 432 0.02 10.71 -19.92
N ASP A 433 -0.22 10.65 -21.24
CA ASP A 433 0.44 9.72 -22.16
C ASP A 433 1.98 9.74 -22.10
N LYS A 434 2.56 10.92 -21.85
CA LYS A 434 4.01 11.13 -21.86
C LYS A 434 4.59 11.35 -20.46
N GLU A 435 3.73 11.37 -19.44
CA GLU A 435 4.07 11.72 -18.06
C GLU A 435 4.93 12.98 -17.96
N ARG A 436 4.53 14.03 -18.69
CA ARG A 436 5.32 15.26 -18.84
C ARG A 436 4.46 16.51 -18.80
N TRP A 437 5.07 17.57 -18.30
CA TRP A 437 4.50 18.92 -18.29
C TRP A 437 4.93 19.69 -19.53
N TYR A 438 3.99 20.43 -20.11
CA TYR A 438 4.19 21.26 -21.30
C TYR A 438 3.87 22.71 -20.97
N HIS A 439 4.75 23.62 -21.35
CA HIS A 439 4.47 25.05 -21.25
C HIS A 439 3.28 25.41 -22.15
N ALA A 440 2.22 25.93 -21.57
CA ALA A 440 0.92 26.15 -22.20
C ALA A 440 0.53 27.64 -22.27
N GLY A 441 1.26 28.53 -21.59
CA GLY A 441 1.02 29.98 -21.60
C GLY A 441 1.71 30.73 -20.46
N GLY A 442 1.34 32.00 -20.27
CA GLY A 442 1.93 32.85 -19.22
C GLY A 442 3.35 33.31 -19.55
N LYS A 443 4.15 33.62 -18.52
CA LYS A 443 5.54 34.05 -18.71
C LYS A 443 6.37 32.92 -19.33
N ARG A 444 7.21 33.24 -20.31
CA ARG A 444 8.10 32.25 -20.92
C ARG A 444 9.15 31.78 -19.89
N PRO A 445 9.44 30.48 -19.82
CA PRO A 445 10.50 29.93 -18.99
C PRO A 445 11.86 30.58 -19.26
N ALA A 446 12.52 31.11 -18.23
CA ALA A 446 13.83 31.75 -18.36
C ALA A 446 14.94 30.78 -18.79
N ASP A 447 14.82 29.51 -18.40
CA ASP A 447 15.70 28.41 -18.79
C ASP A 447 15.40 27.85 -20.19
N GLY A 448 14.41 28.39 -20.89
CA GLY A 448 14.01 27.96 -22.24
C GLY A 448 13.35 26.58 -22.32
N LYS A 449 13.31 25.81 -21.22
CA LYS A 449 12.66 24.48 -21.18
C LYS A 449 11.16 24.64 -21.43
N ARG A 450 10.63 23.92 -22.42
CA ARG A 450 9.18 23.87 -22.73
C ARG A 450 8.52 22.59 -22.26
N THR A 451 9.31 21.63 -21.78
CA THR A 451 8.84 20.35 -21.25
C THR A 451 9.58 20.02 -19.97
N LEU A 452 8.87 19.52 -18.96
CA LEU A 452 9.45 19.14 -17.66
C LEU A 452 8.95 17.76 -17.23
N LYS A 453 9.80 17.00 -16.53
CA LYS A 453 9.37 15.83 -15.74
C LYS A 453 8.68 16.29 -14.45
N ASN A 454 7.95 15.39 -13.78
CA ASN A 454 7.22 15.72 -12.54
C ASN A 454 8.11 16.32 -11.44
N LEU A 455 9.31 15.78 -11.23
CA LEU A 455 10.23 16.34 -10.21
C LEU A 455 10.66 17.76 -10.56
N GLU A 456 10.99 18.04 -11.83
CA GLU A 456 11.37 19.38 -12.27
C GLU A 456 10.20 20.37 -12.14
N MET A 457 8.97 19.93 -12.45
CA MET A 457 7.80 20.77 -12.30
C MET A 457 7.47 21.03 -10.82
N ALA A 458 7.66 20.05 -9.93
CA ALA A 458 7.42 20.21 -8.50
C ALA A 458 8.29 21.32 -7.90
N ASP A 459 9.56 21.41 -8.31
CA ASP A 459 10.49 22.47 -7.88
C ASP A 459 10.22 23.84 -8.51
N ARG A 460 9.45 23.86 -9.60
CA ARG A 460 9.09 25.07 -10.33
C ARG A 460 7.73 25.63 -9.93
N ALA A 461 6.82 24.78 -9.47
CA ALA A 461 5.45 25.12 -9.12
C ALA A 461 5.38 26.28 -8.11
N LEU A 462 4.38 27.15 -8.26
CA LEU A 462 4.13 28.26 -7.34
C LEU A 462 3.82 27.77 -5.92
N VAL A 463 3.11 26.65 -5.81
CA VAL A 463 2.94 25.89 -4.57
C VAL A 463 3.55 24.52 -4.81
N LYS A 464 4.69 24.27 -4.14
CA LYS A 464 5.42 23.01 -4.28
C LYS A 464 4.52 21.83 -3.89
N PRO A 465 4.24 20.87 -4.79
CA PRO A 465 3.57 19.61 -4.43
C PRO A 465 4.43 18.80 -3.46
N LEU A 466 3.79 17.94 -2.66
CA LEU A 466 4.52 17.10 -1.70
C LEU A 466 5.29 15.98 -2.41
N THR A 467 4.67 15.35 -3.40
CA THR A 467 5.20 14.18 -4.11
C THR A 467 5.32 14.47 -5.60
N LYS A 468 5.70 13.45 -6.39
CA LYS A 468 5.69 13.53 -7.86
C LYS A 468 4.31 13.27 -8.47
N TYR A 469 3.31 12.94 -7.66
CA TYR A 469 1.95 12.63 -8.08
C TYR A 469 1.06 13.85 -7.85
N PHE A 470 0.99 14.73 -8.84
CA PHE A 470 0.16 15.94 -8.81
C PHE A 470 -0.33 16.35 -10.21
N PRO A 471 -0.76 15.39 -11.06
CA PRO A 471 -1.15 15.72 -12.44
C PRO A 471 -2.35 16.68 -12.50
N TYR A 472 -3.13 16.76 -11.42
CA TYR A 472 -4.33 17.58 -11.29
C TYR A 472 -4.45 18.24 -9.90
N PRO A 473 -5.23 19.33 -9.76
CA PRO A 473 -5.41 20.02 -8.48
C PRO A 473 -6.04 19.12 -7.39
N TYR A 474 -6.99 18.26 -7.77
CA TYR A 474 -7.67 17.36 -6.83
C TYR A 474 -6.73 16.25 -6.31
N GLU A 475 -5.80 15.77 -7.16
CA GLU A 475 -4.72 14.84 -6.80
C GLU A 475 -3.72 15.46 -5.84
N GLN A 476 -3.20 16.65 -6.18
CA GLN A 476 -2.28 17.39 -5.31
C GLN A 476 -2.89 17.62 -3.92
N HIS A 477 -4.19 17.90 -3.89
CA HIS A 477 -4.91 18.12 -2.65
C HIS A 477 -5.13 16.83 -1.85
N ALA A 478 -5.49 15.72 -2.50
CA ALA A 478 -5.66 14.41 -1.86
C ALA A 478 -4.34 13.91 -1.24
N GLU A 479 -3.23 14.02 -1.97
CA GLU A 479 -1.87 13.72 -1.47
C GLU A 479 -1.52 14.56 -0.23
N ALA A 480 -1.84 15.87 -0.27
CA ALA A 480 -1.58 16.75 0.85
C ALA A 480 -2.43 16.40 2.07
N LEU A 481 -3.72 16.08 1.87
CA LEU A 481 -4.61 15.60 2.94
C LEU A 481 -4.10 14.30 3.56
N ALA A 482 -3.65 13.35 2.73
CA ALA A 482 -3.10 12.09 3.18
C ALA A 482 -1.88 12.31 4.10
N ALA A 483 -0.91 13.11 3.66
CA ALA A 483 0.25 13.44 4.48
C ALA A 483 -0.14 14.21 5.76
N PHE A 484 -1.07 15.18 5.66
CA PHE A 484 -1.51 15.96 6.81
C PHE A 484 -2.16 15.12 7.92
N ARG A 485 -2.83 14.03 7.54
CA ARG A 485 -3.53 13.12 8.47
C ARG A 485 -2.65 11.99 9.02
N LEU A 486 -1.49 11.76 8.42
CA LEU A 486 -0.49 10.84 8.94
C LEU A 486 0.26 11.41 10.14
N ALA A 487 0.45 10.58 11.16
CA ALA A 487 1.23 10.95 12.34
C ALA A 487 2.70 11.25 11.96
N PRO A 488 3.35 12.26 12.55
CA PRO A 488 4.78 12.53 12.37
C PRO A 488 5.64 11.31 12.70
N GLY A 489 6.63 11.04 11.84
CA GLY A 489 7.53 9.89 11.95
C GLY A 489 6.93 8.57 11.47
N SER A 490 5.69 8.55 10.98
CA SER A 490 5.07 7.35 10.44
C SER A 490 5.65 6.94 9.08
N ASP A 491 6.27 7.89 8.37
CA ASP A 491 6.83 7.68 7.04
C ASP A 491 8.33 7.98 7.00
N LYS A 492 9.13 7.02 6.55
CA LYS A 492 10.60 7.13 6.49
C LYS A 492 11.08 8.11 5.42
N GLU A 493 10.27 8.35 4.38
CA GLU A 493 10.60 9.26 3.28
C GLU A 493 10.19 10.71 3.62
N GLY A 494 9.57 10.92 4.78
CA GLY A 494 9.10 12.20 5.25
C GLY A 494 7.93 12.72 4.40
N PHE A 495 7.01 11.84 4.03
CA PHE A 495 5.71 12.18 3.45
C PHE A 495 4.59 12.11 4.50
N ASP A 496 4.88 12.55 5.72
CA ASP A 496 3.92 12.69 6.81
C ASP A 496 3.61 14.18 7.08
N ARG A 497 2.85 14.48 8.14
CA ARG A 497 2.44 15.85 8.49
C ARG A 497 3.63 16.78 8.71
N ALA A 498 4.70 16.30 9.34
CA ALA A 498 5.91 17.08 9.57
C ALA A 498 6.70 17.29 8.27
N GLY A 499 6.75 16.26 7.43
CA GLY A 499 7.29 16.32 6.07
C GLY A 499 6.59 17.37 5.20
N LEU A 500 5.25 17.39 5.21
CA LEU A 500 4.45 18.38 4.50
C LEU A 500 4.74 19.81 4.98
N ALA A 501 4.77 20.03 6.30
CA ALA A 501 5.08 21.34 6.88
C ALA A 501 6.47 21.87 6.49
N ARG A 502 7.46 20.98 6.35
CA ARG A 502 8.85 21.33 5.97
C ARG A 502 9.03 21.52 4.47
N LYS A 503 8.60 20.53 3.69
CA LYS A 503 8.87 20.46 2.25
C LYS A 503 7.96 21.40 1.46
N SER A 504 6.75 21.69 1.96
CA SER A 504 5.82 22.64 1.35
C SER A 504 4.96 23.38 2.37
N PRO A 505 5.53 24.40 3.06
CA PRO A 505 4.83 25.14 4.11
C PRO A 505 3.52 25.80 3.63
N ARG A 506 3.50 26.28 2.38
CA ARG A 506 2.29 26.88 1.80
C ARG A 506 1.20 25.83 1.55
N LEU A 507 1.55 24.65 1.03
CA LEU A 507 0.60 23.56 0.86
C LEU A 507 0.06 23.09 2.20
N TYR A 508 0.93 22.97 3.22
CA TYR A 508 0.55 22.64 4.58
C TYR A 508 -0.55 23.57 5.14
N GLU A 509 -0.38 24.89 5.02
CA GLU A 509 -1.37 25.85 5.55
C GLU A 509 -2.71 25.80 4.78
N ILE A 510 -2.66 25.57 3.47
CA ILE A 510 -3.87 25.39 2.66
C ILE A 510 -4.62 24.14 3.13
N THR A 511 -3.92 23.00 3.23
CA THR A 511 -4.51 21.73 3.68
C THR A 511 -5.03 21.81 5.11
N LYS A 512 -4.29 22.45 6.03
CA LYS A 512 -4.70 22.65 7.41
C LYS A 512 -5.99 23.47 7.50
N ARG A 513 -6.10 24.57 6.75
CA ARG A 513 -7.33 25.37 6.69
C ARG A 513 -8.49 24.55 6.14
N PHE A 514 -8.27 23.86 5.03
CA PHE A 514 -9.29 23.03 4.39
C PHE A 514 -9.86 21.99 5.36
N ASP A 515 -8.97 21.23 6.00
CA ASP A 515 -9.33 20.18 6.95
C ASP A 515 -10.08 20.75 8.16
N GLN A 516 -9.61 21.89 8.70
CA GLN A 516 -10.29 22.56 9.81
C GLN A 516 -11.68 23.08 9.42
N GLU A 517 -11.88 23.57 8.20
CA GLU A 517 -13.20 23.98 7.72
C GLU A 517 -14.18 22.80 7.65
N SER A 518 -13.70 21.61 7.25
CA SER A 518 -14.54 20.41 7.24
C SER A 518 -14.92 19.98 8.67
N ILE A 519 -13.94 19.99 9.59
CA ILE A 519 -14.16 19.75 11.02
C ILE A 519 -15.16 20.77 11.60
N ASP A 520 -14.98 22.07 11.31
CA ASP A 520 -15.86 23.13 11.81
C ASP A 520 -17.27 23.02 11.24
N LYS A 521 -17.42 22.58 9.98
CA LYS A 521 -18.74 22.34 9.37
C LYS A 521 -19.51 21.26 10.13
N LYS A 522 -18.82 20.21 10.58
CA LYS A 522 -19.41 19.09 11.31
C LYS A 522 -19.65 19.39 12.78
N TYR A 523 -18.64 19.89 13.48
CA TYR A 523 -18.67 20.03 14.94
C TYR A 523 -19.05 21.43 15.42
N HIS A 524 -19.23 22.37 14.49
CA HIS A 524 -19.52 23.78 14.74
C HIS A 524 -18.39 24.53 15.46
N LYS A 525 -18.53 25.85 15.48
CA LYS A 525 -17.71 26.78 16.27
C LYS A 525 -18.48 27.17 17.54
N ASP A 526 -17.76 27.59 18.57
CA ASP A 526 -18.36 28.18 19.76
C ASP A 526 -18.93 29.59 19.46
N LYS A 527 -19.56 30.19 20.47
CA LYS A 527 -20.13 31.54 20.39
C LYS A 527 -19.11 32.66 20.11
N ASP A 528 -17.83 32.42 20.39
CA ASP A 528 -16.73 33.36 20.15
C ASP A 528 -16.12 33.13 18.74
N GLY A 529 -16.67 32.21 17.95
CA GLY A 529 -16.17 31.84 16.63
C GLY A 529 -14.94 30.91 16.66
N ARG A 530 -14.61 30.29 17.80
CA ARG A 530 -13.50 29.34 17.91
C ARG A 530 -13.95 27.93 17.57
N SER A 531 -13.12 27.17 16.84
CA SER A 531 -13.36 25.77 16.54
C SER A 531 -13.53 24.94 17.81
N LEU A 532 -14.58 24.12 17.90
CA LEU A 532 -14.79 23.24 19.04
C LEU A 532 -13.87 22.02 19.04
N PHE A 533 -13.45 21.59 17.84
CA PHE A 533 -12.55 20.45 17.64
C PHE A 533 -11.43 20.83 16.67
N VAL A 534 -10.28 20.19 16.82
CA VAL A 534 -9.11 20.38 15.95
C VAL A 534 -8.42 19.05 15.69
N ARG A 535 -7.69 18.94 14.58
CA ARG A 535 -6.87 17.76 14.26
C ARG A 535 -5.55 17.78 15.02
N ASP A 536 -5.38 16.81 15.89
CA ASP A 536 -4.15 16.56 16.65
C ASP A 536 -3.01 16.00 15.77
N LEU A 537 -1.79 16.02 16.29
CA LEU A 537 -0.57 15.59 15.61
C LEU A 537 -0.63 14.11 15.16
N ASP A 538 -1.35 13.25 15.86
CA ASP A 538 -1.53 11.83 15.49
C ASP A 538 -2.60 11.59 14.40
N GLY A 539 -3.18 12.68 13.86
CA GLY A 539 -4.24 12.66 12.87
C GLY A 539 -5.64 12.54 13.47
N SER A 540 -5.81 12.34 14.78
CA SER A 540 -7.15 12.26 15.41
C SER A 540 -7.80 13.63 15.59
N ILE A 541 -9.13 13.67 15.59
CA ILE A 541 -9.92 14.87 15.88
C ILE A 541 -10.22 14.89 17.38
N LYS A 542 -9.84 15.97 18.08
CA LYS A 542 -9.96 16.11 19.53
C LYS A 542 -10.59 17.45 19.93
N PRO A 543 -11.23 17.54 21.12
CA PRO A 543 -11.73 18.81 21.64
C PRO A 543 -10.61 19.87 21.67
N ASN A 544 -10.94 21.06 21.18
CA ASN A 544 -10.01 22.15 21.07
C ASN A 544 -9.72 22.73 22.46
N SER A 545 -8.48 22.54 22.93
CA SER A 545 -8.03 23.06 24.23
C SER A 545 -6.75 23.87 24.07
N ARG A 546 -6.50 24.81 24.99
CA ARG A 546 -5.26 25.61 25.00
C ARG A 546 -4.01 24.73 25.07
N TYR A 547 -4.06 23.62 25.80
CA TYR A 547 -2.96 22.67 25.87
C TYR A 547 -2.67 22.04 24.51
N LEU A 548 -3.71 21.55 23.84
CA LEU A 548 -3.60 20.94 22.52
C LEU A 548 -3.07 21.93 21.47
N GLN A 549 -3.60 23.16 21.45
CA GLN A 549 -3.14 24.23 20.56
C GLN A 549 -1.65 24.53 20.75
N ARG A 550 -1.20 24.72 22.00
CA ARG A 550 0.22 24.98 22.29
C ARG A 550 1.12 23.83 21.86
N ARG A 551 0.67 22.59 22.04
CA ARG A 551 1.44 21.42 21.60
C ARG A 551 1.56 21.36 20.08
N ILE A 552 0.46 21.58 19.36
CA ILE A 552 0.47 21.63 17.89
C ILE A 552 1.38 22.75 17.41
N GLN A 553 1.21 23.95 17.96
CA GLN A 553 2.01 25.12 17.59
C GLN A 553 3.51 24.87 17.79
N ARG A 554 3.93 24.38 18.96
CA ARG A 554 5.36 24.07 19.23
C ARG A 554 5.91 23.04 18.26
N ALA A 555 5.14 22.01 17.93
CA ALA A 555 5.55 21.01 16.95
C ALA A 555 5.72 21.64 15.57
N GLU A 556 4.74 22.43 15.11
CA GLU A 556 4.80 23.13 13.82
C GLU A 556 5.97 24.12 13.73
N GLU A 557 6.26 24.87 14.80
CA GLU A 557 7.42 25.75 14.91
C GLU A 557 8.74 24.97 14.83
N SER A 558 8.82 23.82 15.52
CA SER A 558 10.00 22.95 15.48
C SER A 558 10.24 22.35 14.10
N TRP A 559 9.18 21.99 13.36
CA TRP A 559 9.32 21.45 12.01
C TRP A 559 9.80 22.51 11.03
N ARG A 560 9.28 23.74 11.12
CA ARG A 560 9.66 24.82 10.19
C ARG A 560 11.07 25.37 10.42
N SER A 561 11.65 25.12 11.59
CA SER A 561 13.00 25.56 11.94
C SER A 561 14.09 24.52 11.65
N SER A 562 13.70 23.28 11.32
CA SER A 562 14.60 22.20 10.89
C SER A 562 14.65 22.08 9.37
#